data_AF-A0A3L8Q3S8-F1
#
_entry.id   AF-A0A3L8Q3S8-F1
#
_cell.length_a   1.000
_cell.length_b   1.000
_cell.length_c   1.000
_cell.angle_alpha   90.00
_cell.angle_beta   90.00
_cell.angle_gamma   90.00
#
_symmetry.space_group_name_H-M   'P 1'
#
loop_
_entity.id
_entity.type
_entity.pdbx_description
1 polymer ?
#
loop_
_entity_poly.entity_id
_entity_poly.type
_entity_poly.pdbx_seq_one_letter_code
_entity_poly.pdbx_strand_id
1 'polypeptide(L)'
;MLFQTNDIREASVAEDVEWYQALVRSLAEGHPWVRRAVLALDAHPLAPKPRLMLQATKGDGQILLQDVSSAAPSLGNLSWDNEWFNALKSQRLPALRKRVLSNDLRSLETPKWQRGDSYVGDPGHVRWSPPFLECREGRFVPTWAVTLSSAFYGLKPDLSPEFKGVVRVDVELRDVAIDQCSSGPGWFSDTHRCDLNSTQVPGPGTLHSI
;
A
#
# COMPACT_ATOMS: atom_id res chain seq x y z
N MET A 1 0.54 1.21 10.13
CA MET A 1 1.69 2.10 9.93
C MET A 1 1.33 3.00 8.76
N LEU A 2 1.56 4.31 8.86
CA LEU A 2 1.23 5.29 7.84
C LEU A 2 2.55 5.78 7.21
N PHE A 3 2.61 5.95 5.89
CA PHE A 3 3.74 6.63 5.27
C PHE A 3 3.57 8.14 5.42
N GLN A 4 4.51 8.77 6.11
CA GLN A 4 4.49 10.18 6.43
C GLN A 4 5.86 10.82 6.16
N THR A 5 5.88 12.02 5.58
CA THR A 5 7.10 12.84 5.53
C THR A 5 7.36 13.48 6.91
N ASN A 6 8.63 13.66 7.26
CA ASN A 6 9.03 14.07 8.62
C ASN A 6 9.11 15.61 8.80
N ASP A 7 8.89 16.41 7.76
CA ASP A 7 9.15 17.84 7.84
C ASP A 7 7.90 18.74 7.73
N ILE A 8 7.87 19.72 8.63
CA ILE A 8 6.99 20.91 8.67
C ILE A 8 7.36 21.91 7.55
N ARG A 9 8.39 21.60 6.75
CA ARG A 9 8.75 22.45 5.61
C ARG A 9 7.75 22.17 4.49
N GLU A 10 7.35 23.22 3.78
CA GLU A 10 6.89 23.14 2.40
C GLU A 10 8.05 22.67 1.50
N ALA A 11 8.70 21.55 1.84
CA ALA A 11 9.72 20.97 1.01
C ALA A 11 9.02 20.56 -0.28
N SER A 12 9.47 21.17 -1.37
CA SER A 12 8.86 20.91 -2.66
C SER A 12 9.20 19.47 -3.07
N VAL A 13 8.33 18.85 -3.86
CA VAL A 13 8.59 17.51 -4.43
C VAL A 13 9.96 17.43 -5.12
N ALA A 14 10.46 18.56 -5.65
CA ALA A 14 11.77 18.64 -6.30
C ALA A 14 12.95 18.60 -5.32
N GLU A 15 12.79 19.13 -4.10
CA GLU A 15 13.85 19.15 -3.08
C GLU A 15 14.03 17.77 -2.43
N ASP A 16 12.94 17.02 -2.25
CA ASP A 16 12.95 15.72 -1.57
C ASP A 16 12.99 14.52 -2.53
N VAL A 17 13.28 14.74 -3.82
CA VAL A 17 13.23 13.68 -4.84
C VAL A 17 14.12 12.49 -4.49
N GLU A 18 15.32 12.74 -3.97
CA GLU A 18 16.27 11.69 -3.56
C GLU A 18 15.73 10.87 -2.39
N TRP A 19 15.02 11.50 -1.45
CA TRP A 19 14.38 10.81 -0.34
C TRP A 19 13.25 9.92 -0.82
N TYR A 20 12.41 10.41 -1.74
CA TYR A 20 11.34 9.61 -2.34
C TYR A 20 11.89 8.43 -3.16
N GLN A 21 12.99 8.65 -3.87
CA GLN A 21 13.72 7.59 -4.58
C GLN A 21 14.23 6.50 -3.62
N ALA A 22 14.85 6.91 -2.51
CA ALA A 22 15.31 5.98 -1.47
C ALA A 22 14.15 5.21 -0.82
N LEU A 23 13.03 5.88 -0.54
CA LEU A 23 11.83 5.25 0.00
C LEU A 23 11.30 4.16 -0.94
N VAL A 24 11.05 4.50 -2.21
CA VAL A 24 10.48 3.55 -3.19
C VAL A 24 11.41 2.36 -3.41
N ARG A 25 12.73 2.61 -3.46
CA ARG A 25 13.73 1.55 -3.52
C ARG A 25 13.68 0.64 -2.29
N SER A 26 13.64 1.22 -1.09
CA SER A 26 13.58 0.45 0.17
C SER A 26 12.33 -0.43 0.27
N LEU A 27 11.20 0.03 -0.27
CA LEU A 27 9.97 -0.76 -0.34
C LEU A 27 10.12 -1.97 -1.27
N ALA A 28 10.82 -1.81 -2.41
CA ALA A 28 11.13 -2.91 -3.30
C ALA A 28 12.14 -3.91 -2.70
N GLU A 29 13.05 -3.44 -1.84
CA GLU A 29 14.04 -4.26 -1.13
C GLU A 29 13.45 -4.99 0.09
N GLY A 30 12.43 -4.40 0.73
CA GLY A 30 11.95 -4.79 2.05
C GLY A 30 11.40 -6.22 2.18
N HIS A 31 11.04 -6.87 1.07
CA HIS A 31 10.62 -8.27 1.10
C HIS A 31 11.03 -9.04 -0.17
N PRO A 32 11.40 -10.33 -0.07
CA PRO A 32 11.78 -11.14 -1.23
C PRO A 32 10.72 -11.19 -2.33
N TRP A 33 9.44 -11.22 -1.94
CA TRP A 33 8.29 -11.35 -2.85
C TRP A 33 7.78 -10.03 -3.42
N VAL A 34 8.36 -8.88 -3.04
CA VAL A 34 8.01 -7.62 -3.68
C VAL A 34 8.64 -7.59 -5.06
N ARG A 35 7.79 -7.40 -6.08
CA ARG A 35 8.23 -7.24 -7.48
C ARG A 35 8.41 -5.79 -7.86
N ARG A 36 7.49 -4.95 -7.41
CA ARG A 36 7.43 -3.56 -7.82
C ARG A 36 6.90 -2.71 -6.68
N ALA A 37 7.53 -1.58 -6.46
CA ALA A 37 7.03 -0.52 -5.60
C ALA A 37 6.84 0.74 -6.43
N VAL A 38 5.76 1.47 -6.18
CA VAL A 38 5.42 2.72 -6.86
C VAL A 38 5.02 3.75 -5.82
N LEU A 39 5.55 4.95 -5.94
CA LEU A 39 5.04 6.13 -5.23
C LEU A 39 4.53 7.11 -6.28
N ALA A 40 3.27 7.52 -6.14
CA ALA A 40 2.67 8.57 -6.94
C ALA A 40 2.26 9.73 -6.02
N LEU A 41 2.91 10.88 -6.17
CA LEU A 41 2.63 12.09 -5.40
C LEU A 41 1.70 13.02 -6.19
N ASP A 42 0.65 13.48 -5.53
CA ASP A 42 -0.27 14.50 -6.00
C ASP A 42 -0.26 15.67 -5.02
N ALA A 43 0.01 16.89 -5.51
CA ALA A 43 -0.07 18.09 -4.69
C ALA A 43 -1.45 18.76 -4.78
N HIS A 44 -2.35 18.30 -5.67
CA HIS A 44 -3.64 18.96 -5.85
C HIS A 44 -4.77 17.94 -6.08
N PRO A 45 -5.85 17.93 -5.26
CA PRO A 45 -6.95 16.97 -5.36
C PRO A 45 -7.57 16.85 -6.77
N LEU A 46 -7.54 17.93 -7.54
CA LEU A 46 -8.12 18.04 -8.88
C LEU A 46 -7.12 17.77 -10.02
N ALA A 47 -5.86 17.44 -9.73
CA ALA A 47 -4.87 17.21 -10.77
C ALA A 47 -5.19 15.93 -11.56
N PRO A 48 -5.15 15.97 -12.91
CA PRO A 48 -5.44 14.82 -13.75
C PRO A 48 -4.29 13.78 -13.76
N LYS A 49 -3.07 14.18 -13.40
CA LYS A 49 -1.88 13.34 -13.36
C LYS A 49 -1.05 13.63 -12.09
N PRO A 50 -0.32 12.63 -11.55
CA PRO A 50 0.61 12.87 -10.44
C PRO A 50 1.71 13.85 -10.86
N ARG A 51 2.22 14.62 -9.89
CA ARG A 51 3.37 15.52 -10.08
C ARG A 51 4.68 14.73 -10.15
N LEU A 52 4.75 13.63 -9.42
CA LEU A 52 5.88 12.70 -9.42
C LEU A 52 5.34 11.28 -9.33
N MET A 53 5.85 10.40 -10.18
CA MET A 53 5.57 8.97 -10.12
C MET A 53 6.88 8.20 -10.26
N LEU A 54 7.34 7.64 -9.15
CA LEU A 54 8.54 6.82 -9.08
C LEU A 54 8.15 5.36 -9.05
N GLN A 55 8.89 4.53 -9.79
CA GLN A 55 8.70 3.08 -9.85
C GLN A 55 10.03 2.39 -9.62
N ALA A 56 10.10 1.51 -8.62
CA ALA A 56 11.19 0.55 -8.43
C ALA A 56 10.69 -0.84 -8.82
N THR A 57 11.31 -1.43 -9.83
CA THR A 57 11.02 -2.81 -10.26
C THR A 57 12.21 -3.70 -9.94
N LYS A 58 11.94 -4.82 -9.26
CA LYS A 58 12.92 -5.84 -8.91
C LYS A 58 13.00 -6.89 -10.01
N GLY A 59 14.20 -7.16 -10.50
CA GLY A 59 14.46 -8.17 -11.53
C GLY A 59 15.93 -8.55 -11.53
N ASP A 60 16.23 -9.83 -11.77
CA ASP A 60 17.59 -10.35 -11.97
C ASP A 60 18.62 -9.92 -10.89
N GLY A 61 18.18 -9.88 -9.63
CA GLY A 61 19.00 -9.48 -8.48
C GLY A 61 19.27 -7.97 -8.36
N GLN A 62 18.64 -7.16 -9.22
CA GLN A 62 18.77 -5.70 -9.23
C GLN A 62 17.41 -5.03 -9.02
N ILE A 63 17.47 -3.74 -8.68
CA ILE A 63 16.30 -2.88 -8.57
C ILE A 63 16.49 -1.69 -9.49
N LEU A 64 15.64 -1.65 -10.51
CA LEU A 64 15.56 -0.60 -11.51
C LEU A 64 14.60 0.46 -11.00
N LEU A 65 15.15 1.61 -10.62
CA LEU A 65 14.40 2.78 -10.20
C LEU A 65 14.21 3.72 -11.40
N GLN A 66 12.97 4.14 -11.65
CA GLN A 66 12.60 5.00 -12.77
C GLN A 66 11.64 6.10 -12.32
N ASP A 67 11.78 7.26 -12.94
CA ASP A 67 10.73 8.28 -12.95
C ASP A 67 9.85 8.06 -14.18
N VAL A 68 8.58 7.73 -13.94
CA VAL A 68 7.57 7.44 -14.97
C VAL A 68 6.48 8.51 -15.02
N SER A 69 6.73 9.69 -14.46
CA SER A 69 5.76 10.79 -14.36
C SER A 69 5.17 11.21 -15.72
N SER A 70 5.98 11.19 -16.79
CA SER A 70 5.53 11.57 -18.15
C SER A 70 4.52 10.59 -18.75
N ALA A 71 4.70 9.31 -18.49
CA ALA A 71 3.83 8.21 -18.92
C ALA A 71 2.74 7.86 -17.89
N ALA A 72 2.70 8.58 -16.77
CA ALA A 72 1.81 8.26 -15.66
C ALA A 72 0.33 8.34 -16.09
N PRO A 73 -0.47 7.30 -15.81
CA PRO A 73 -1.92 7.40 -15.87
C PRO A 73 -2.42 8.32 -14.75
N SER A 74 -3.71 8.67 -14.78
CA SER A 74 -4.32 9.36 -13.64
C SER A 74 -4.20 8.51 -12.39
N LEU A 75 -4.07 9.13 -11.21
CA LEU A 75 -3.87 8.34 -9.98
C LEU A 75 -5.05 7.40 -9.66
N GLY A 76 -6.27 7.71 -10.11
CA GLY A 76 -7.40 6.77 -10.00
C GLY A 76 -7.04 5.44 -10.65
N ASN A 77 -6.60 5.49 -11.90
CA ASN A 77 -6.23 4.31 -12.69
C ASN A 77 -4.97 3.57 -12.19
N LEU A 78 -4.28 4.07 -11.16
CA LEU A 78 -3.18 3.36 -10.51
C LEU A 78 -3.67 2.28 -9.54
N SER A 79 -4.89 2.43 -9.03
CA SER A 79 -5.56 1.49 -8.14
C SER A 79 -6.64 0.73 -8.89
N TRP A 80 -6.87 -0.52 -8.49
CA TRP A 80 -8.03 -1.28 -8.94
C TRP A 80 -9.35 -0.71 -8.40
N ASP A 81 -9.26 0.10 -7.34
CA ASP A 81 -10.38 0.74 -6.65
C ASP A 81 -10.32 2.26 -6.85
N ASN A 82 -10.86 2.71 -8.00
CA ASN A 82 -10.95 4.11 -8.38
C ASN A 82 -11.79 4.92 -7.38
N GLU A 83 -12.85 4.32 -6.83
CA GLU A 83 -13.79 5.00 -5.93
C GLU A 83 -13.15 5.31 -4.58
N TRP A 84 -12.45 4.34 -3.98
CA TRP A 84 -11.69 4.56 -2.75
C TRP A 84 -10.64 5.66 -2.93
N PHE A 85 -9.96 5.68 -4.07
CA PHE A 85 -8.95 6.70 -4.34
C PHE A 85 -9.57 8.10 -4.47
N ASN A 86 -10.68 8.23 -5.20
CA ASN A 86 -11.40 9.49 -5.32
C ASN A 86 -11.99 9.97 -3.97
N ALA A 87 -12.40 9.04 -3.12
CA ALA A 87 -12.81 9.34 -1.76
C ALA A 87 -11.66 9.98 -0.95
N LEU A 88 -10.44 9.42 -1.02
CA LEU A 88 -9.26 9.98 -0.35
C LEU A 88 -8.92 11.41 -0.83
N LYS A 89 -9.06 11.67 -2.13
CA LYS A 89 -8.85 13.01 -2.71
C LYS A 89 -9.86 14.04 -2.23
N SER A 90 -11.13 13.64 -2.10
CA SER A 90 -12.23 14.52 -1.68
C SER A 90 -12.33 14.68 -0.15
N GLN A 91 -11.62 13.86 0.61
CA GLN A 91 -11.68 13.84 2.06
C GLN A 91 -10.95 15.05 2.67
N ARG A 92 -11.70 15.97 3.29
CA ARG A 92 -11.15 17.16 3.97
C ARG A 92 -10.32 16.83 5.22
N LEU A 93 -10.71 15.79 5.95
CA LEU A 93 -10.05 15.34 7.18
C LEU A 93 -9.86 13.82 7.09
N PRO A 94 -8.62 13.35 6.98
CA PRO A 94 -8.32 11.92 7.00
C PRO A 94 -8.85 11.29 8.29
N ALA A 95 -9.45 10.09 8.21
CA ALA A 95 -9.82 9.28 9.36
C ALA A 95 -8.56 8.65 10.00
N LEU A 96 -7.69 9.51 10.54
CA LEU A 96 -6.43 9.13 11.16
C LEU A 96 -6.52 9.41 12.65
N ARG A 97 -6.14 8.42 13.46
CA ARG A 97 -6.05 8.54 14.91
C ARG A 97 -4.65 9.03 15.27
N LYS A 98 -4.60 10.13 16.01
CA LYS A 98 -3.36 10.68 16.54
C LYS A 98 -2.85 9.79 17.68
N ARG A 99 -1.63 9.31 17.56
CA ARG A 99 -0.89 8.55 18.58
C ARG A 99 0.33 9.38 18.97
N VAL A 100 0.42 9.76 20.24
CA VAL A 100 1.62 10.44 20.76
C VAL A 100 2.72 9.40 20.94
N LEU A 101 3.84 9.58 20.26
CA LEU A 101 5.07 8.85 20.48
C LEU A 101 5.93 9.62 21.49
N SER A 102 6.23 8.98 22.62
CA SER A 102 7.32 9.42 23.49
C SER A 102 8.62 9.01 22.80
N ASN A 103 9.48 9.98 22.50
CA ASN A 103 10.75 9.71 21.85
C ASN A 103 11.82 9.55 22.93
N ASP A 104 12.38 8.34 23.07
CA ASP A 104 13.39 8.03 24.09
C ASP A 104 14.82 8.41 23.66
N LEU A 105 14.96 9.12 22.53
CA LEU A 105 16.23 9.59 21.96
C LEU A 105 16.80 10.80 22.73
N ARG A 106 17.11 10.61 24.02
CA ARG A 106 17.73 11.61 24.91
C ARG A 106 19.10 12.12 24.41
N SER A 107 19.72 11.44 23.45
CA SER A 107 21.05 11.77 22.92
C SER A 107 21.04 12.70 21.71
N LEU A 108 19.87 13.00 21.14
CA LEU A 108 19.73 14.01 20.09
C LEU A 108 19.24 15.28 20.78
N GLU A 109 20.10 16.29 20.91
CA GLU A 109 19.75 17.63 21.39
C GLU A 109 18.84 18.36 20.39
N THR A 110 17.67 17.80 20.09
CA THR A 110 16.65 18.40 19.24
C THR A 110 15.42 18.71 20.09
N PRO A 111 15.26 19.97 20.57
CA PRO A 111 14.15 20.37 21.43
C PRO A 111 12.76 20.09 20.84
N LYS A 112 12.67 19.96 19.51
CA LYS A 112 11.42 19.75 18.76
C LYS A 112 10.87 18.32 18.82
N TRP A 113 11.63 17.32 19.28
CA TRP A 113 11.25 15.90 19.18
C TRP A 113 10.94 15.20 20.52
N GLN A 114 10.84 15.92 21.64
CA GLN A 114 10.48 15.29 22.93
C GLN A 114 9.09 14.63 22.93
N ARG A 115 8.17 15.10 22.07
CA ARG A 115 6.87 14.48 21.77
C ARG A 115 6.68 14.45 20.26
N GLY A 116 6.69 13.26 19.68
CA GLY A 116 6.35 13.06 18.28
C GLY A 116 4.87 12.75 18.13
N ASP A 117 4.20 13.39 17.18
CA ASP A 117 2.85 13.00 16.79
C ASP A 117 2.95 11.98 15.64
N SER A 118 2.41 10.78 15.85
CA SER A 118 2.28 9.74 14.82
C SER A 118 0.81 9.53 14.50
N TYR A 119 0.51 9.28 13.23
CA TYR A 119 -0.84 9.01 12.79
C TYR A 119 -1.02 7.53 12.46
N VAL A 120 -2.12 6.95 12.93
CA VAL A 120 -2.51 5.57 12.64
C VAL A 120 -3.84 5.61 11.89
N GLY A 121 -3.87 5.03 10.69
CA GLY A 121 -5.12 4.85 9.95
C GLY A 121 -5.95 3.70 10.49
N ASP A 122 -7.25 3.76 10.22
CA ASP A 122 -8.18 2.65 10.48
C ASP A 122 -7.82 1.40 9.65
N PRO A 123 -8.32 0.20 9.99
CA PRO A 123 -7.94 -1.06 9.32
C PRO A 123 -8.12 -1.06 7.78
N GLY A 124 -9.05 -0.26 7.24
CA GLY A 124 -9.27 -0.10 5.80
C GLY A 124 -8.31 0.87 5.09
N HIS A 125 -7.29 1.36 5.78
CA HIS A 125 -6.31 2.30 5.23
C HIS A 125 -5.38 1.65 4.17
N VAL A 126 -5.19 0.33 4.25
CA VAL A 126 -4.50 -0.46 3.22
C VAL A 126 -5.54 -1.20 2.41
N ARG A 127 -5.46 -1.09 1.08
CA ARG A 127 -6.35 -1.80 0.15
C ARG A 127 -5.57 -2.86 -0.60
N TRP A 128 -6.23 -3.99 -0.81
CA TRP A 128 -5.74 -5.09 -1.61
C TRP A 128 -6.46 -5.10 -2.95
N SER A 129 -5.73 -5.38 -4.03
CA SER A 129 -6.37 -5.72 -5.29
C SER A 129 -6.82 -7.18 -5.31
N PRO A 130 -7.75 -7.54 -6.21
CA PRO A 130 -7.87 -8.91 -6.67
C PRO A 130 -6.50 -9.45 -7.18
N PRO A 131 -6.24 -10.77 -7.08
CA PRO A 131 -5.08 -11.38 -7.70
C PRO A 131 -5.04 -11.12 -9.21
N PHE A 132 -3.86 -10.82 -9.74
CA PHE A 132 -3.66 -10.59 -11.17
C PHE A 132 -2.37 -11.24 -11.67
N LEU A 133 -2.29 -11.45 -12.98
CA LEU A 133 -1.06 -11.82 -13.66
C LEU A 133 -0.40 -10.56 -14.22
N GLU A 134 0.89 -10.40 -13.93
CA GLU A 134 1.67 -9.31 -14.49
C GLU A 134 1.94 -9.55 -15.98
N CYS A 135 1.83 -8.49 -16.78
CA CYS A 135 2.27 -8.48 -18.17
C CYS A 135 3.61 -7.77 -18.27
N ARG A 136 4.65 -8.48 -18.70
CA ARG A 136 5.99 -7.94 -18.96
C ARG A 136 6.31 -8.15 -20.43
N GLU A 137 6.58 -7.05 -21.14
CA GLU A 137 6.91 -7.09 -22.58
C GLU A 137 5.85 -7.82 -23.43
N GLY A 138 4.57 -7.64 -23.09
CA GLY A 138 3.45 -8.29 -23.78
C GLY A 138 3.25 -9.76 -23.44
N ARG A 139 3.98 -10.31 -22.46
CA ARG A 139 3.85 -11.70 -21.99
C ARG A 139 3.42 -11.75 -20.53
N PHE A 140 2.51 -12.68 -20.23
CA PHE A 140 2.14 -12.93 -18.84
C PHE A 140 3.28 -13.61 -18.10
N VAL A 141 3.60 -13.09 -16.92
CA VAL A 141 4.48 -13.75 -15.94
C VAL A 141 3.64 -14.80 -15.23
N PRO A 142 4.04 -16.09 -15.21
CA PRO A 142 3.23 -17.19 -14.68
C PRO A 142 3.27 -17.26 -13.15
N THR A 143 2.90 -16.16 -12.49
CA THR A 143 2.82 -16.06 -11.04
C THR A 143 1.82 -15.00 -10.68
N TRP A 144 0.88 -15.37 -9.81
CA TRP A 144 -0.10 -14.45 -9.28
C TRP A 144 0.55 -13.39 -8.41
N ALA A 145 0.07 -12.16 -8.51
CA ALA A 145 0.46 -11.06 -7.65
C ALA A 145 -0.78 -10.35 -7.11
N VAL A 146 -0.61 -9.66 -6.00
CA VAL A 146 -1.58 -8.73 -5.43
C VAL A 146 -0.95 -7.37 -5.25
N THR A 147 -1.78 -6.35 -5.38
CA THR A 147 -1.38 -4.96 -5.16
C THR A 147 -1.80 -4.57 -3.75
N LEU A 148 -0.84 -4.10 -2.96
CA LEU A 148 -1.04 -3.40 -1.70
C LEU A 148 -0.98 -1.90 -1.94
N SER A 149 -2.08 -1.20 -1.69
CA SER A 149 -2.17 0.26 -1.85
C SER A 149 -2.41 0.93 -0.51
N SER A 150 -1.71 2.03 -0.23
CA SER A 150 -1.87 2.84 0.98
C SER A 150 -1.71 4.32 0.63
N ALA A 151 -2.47 5.18 1.29
CA ALA A 151 -2.32 6.61 1.10
C ALA A 151 -1.03 7.13 1.74
N PHE A 152 -0.38 8.06 1.06
CA PHE A 152 0.82 8.76 1.50
C PHE A 152 0.41 10.15 1.99
N TYR A 153 0.73 10.48 3.25
CA TYR A 153 0.36 11.75 3.86
C TYR A 153 1.58 12.61 4.15
N GLY A 154 1.41 13.93 4.01
CA GLY A 154 2.30 14.93 4.58
C GLY A 154 1.63 15.61 5.76
N LEU A 155 2.32 16.56 6.38
CA LEU A 155 1.76 17.44 7.40
C LEU A 155 1.63 18.86 6.87
N LYS A 156 0.53 19.51 7.21
CA LYS A 156 0.38 20.96 7.04
C LYS A 156 1.15 21.73 8.13
N PRO A 157 1.31 23.05 7.99
CA PRO A 157 1.92 23.88 9.04
C PRO A 157 1.22 23.80 10.40
N ASP A 158 -0.09 23.50 10.42
CA ASP A 158 -0.89 23.27 11.63
C ASP A 158 -0.78 21.83 12.18
N LEU A 159 0.12 21.03 11.63
CA LEU A 159 0.34 19.61 11.93
C LEU A 159 -0.86 18.70 11.60
N SER A 160 -1.86 19.17 10.85
CA SER A 160 -2.92 18.29 10.36
C SER A 160 -2.42 17.44 9.19
N PRO A 161 -2.82 16.16 9.09
CA PRO A 161 -2.42 15.31 7.98
C PRO A 161 -3.08 15.76 6.68
N GLU A 162 -2.29 15.78 5.61
CA GLU A 162 -2.72 16.14 4.27
C GLU A 162 -2.38 15.01 3.31
N PHE A 163 -3.37 14.60 2.51
CA PHE A 163 -3.14 13.60 1.47
C PHE A 163 -2.16 14.14 0.43
N LYS A 164 -1.05 13.42 0.22
CA LYS A 164 0.02 13.78 -0.73
C LYS A 164 0.17 12.80 -1.86
N GLY A 165 -0.45 11.62 -1.80
CA GLY A 165 -0.29 10.62 -2.84
C GLY A 165 -0.63 9.21 -2.39
N VAL A 166 -0.16 8.23 -3.15
CA VAL A 166 -0.34 6.81 -2.87
C VAL A 166 0.97 6.07 -3.05
N VAL A 167 1.19 5.14 -2.13
CA VAL A 167 2.20 4.09 -2.24
C VAL A 167 1.50 2.81 -2.67
N ARG A 168 2.08 2.14 -3.65
CA ARG A 168 1.65 0.86 -4.16
C ARG A 168 2.80 -0.13 -4.12
N VAL A 169 2.53 -1.35 -3.70
CA VAL A 169 3.49 -2.45 -3.71
C VAL A 169 2.84 -3.69 -4.32
N ASP A 170 3.43 -4.21 -5.39
CA ASP A 170 3.01 -5.47 -6.01
C ASP A 170 3.82 -6.62 -5.41
N VAL A 171 3.10 -7.58 -4.81
CA VAL A 171 3.68 -8.71 -4.08
C VAL A 171 3.26 -10.01 -4.75
N GLU A 172 4.22 -10.92 -4.94
CA GLU A 172 3.93 -12.28 -5.41
C GLU A 172 3.11 -13.05 -4.38
N LEU A 173 2.02 -13.65 -4.85
CA LEU A 173 1.31 -14.68 -4.09
C LEU A 173 2.04 -16.00 -4.27
N ARG A 174 2.85 -16.38 -3.28
CA ARG A 174 3.54 -17.68 -3.25
C ARG A 174 2.86 -18.65 -2.29
N ASP A 175 2.66 -18.23 -1.05
CA ASP A 175 2.02 -19.04 -0.01
C ASP A 175 0.70 -18.41 0.41
N VAL A 176 -0.39 -18.85 -0.22
CA VAL A 176 -1.74 -18.54 0.24
C VAL A 176 -2.20 -19.68 1.16
N ALA A 177 -2.13 -19.45 2.46
CA ALA A 177 -2.72 -20.36 3.44
C ALA A 177 -4.25 -20.22 3.36
N ILE A 178 -4.91 -21.24 2.80
CA ILE A 178 -6.36 -21.34 2.78
C ILE A 178 -6.76 -22.25 3.94
N ASP A 179 -7.12 -21.64 5.06
CA ASP A 179 -7.73 -22.36 6.19
C ASP A 179 -9.23 -22.04 6.23
N GLN A 180 -10.02 -22.89 5.58
CA GLN A 180 -11.47 -22.73 5.52
C GLN A 180 -12.18 -23.08 6.82
N CYS A 181 -11.50 -23.80 7.72
CA CYS A 181 -12.04 -24.30 8.99
C CYS A 181 -11.71 -23.39 10.17
N SER A 182 -10.88 -22.37 9.96
CA SER A 182 -10.56 -21.38 10.97
C SER A 182 -11.80 -20.60 11.40
N SER A 183 -12.01 -20.48 12.70
CA SER A 183 -13.04 -19.65 13.32
C SER A 183 -12.59 -18.19 13.56
N GLY A 184 -11.39 -17.83 13.09
CA GLY A 184 -10.78 -16.51 13.30
C GLY A 184 -11.06 -15.51 12.17
N PRO A 185 -10.50 -14.29 12.24
CA PRO A 185 -10.55 -13.33 11.15
C PRO A 185 -9.63 -13.79 10.01
N GLY A 186 -10.23 -14.14 8.86
CA GLY A 186 -9.52 -14.55 7.66
C GLY A 186 -10.45 -14.54 6.46
N TRP A 187 -9.92 -14.30 5.26
CA TRP A 187 -10.74 -14.21 4.04
C TRP A 187 -11.48 -15.51 3.73
N PHE A 188 -10.85 -16.64 4.07
CA PHE A 188 -11.39 -17.97 3.83
C PHE A 188 -11.99 -18.62 5.08
N SER A 189 -11.93 -17.96 6.24
CA SER A 189 -12.48 -18.49 7.49
C SER A 189 -13.98 -18.76 7.36
N ASP A 190 -14.43 -19.91 7.87
CA ASP A 190 -15.83 -20.38 7.82
C ASP A 190 -16.43 -20.46 6.40
N THR A 191 -15.58 -20.62 5.37
CA THR A 191 -16.03 -20.81 3.97
C THR A 191 -16.14 -22.29 3.58
N HIS A 192 -15.89 -23.21 4.51
CA HIS A 192 -16.00 -24.64 4.24
C HIS A 192 -17.46 -25.05 3.99
N ARG A 193 -17.65 -26.10 3.19
CA ARG A 193 -18.97 -26.73 3.01
C ARG A 193 -19.17 -27.99 3.85
N CYS A 194 -18.24 -28.25 4.78
CA CYS A 194 -18.32 -29.39 5.68
C CYS A 194 -19.49 -29.26 6.64
N ASP A 195 -20.20 -30.36 6.87
CA ASP A 195 -21.13 -30.48 7.99
C ASP A 195 -20.33 -30.72 9.26
N LEU A 196 -20.30 -29.72 10.15
CA LEU A 196 -19.57 -29.79 11.42
C LEU A 196 -20.13 -30.81 12.41
N ASN A 197 -21.37 -31.28 12.19
CA ASN A 197 -22.00 -32.30 13.02
C ASN A 197 -21.79 -33.73 12.49
N SER A 198 -21.05 -33.90 11.39
CA SER A 198 -20.80 -35.18 10.75
C SER A 198 -19.31 -35.49 10.68
N THR A 199 -18.95 -36.75 10.99
CA THR A 199 -17.59 -37.27 10.78
C THR A 199 -17.44 -38.05 9.47
N GLN A 200 -18.48 -38.08 8.62
CA GLN A 200 -18.43 -38.79 7.35
C GLN A 200 -17.67 -37.97 6.30
N VAL A 201 -16.69 -38.61 5.66
CA VAL A 201 -15.98 -38.05 4.51
C VAL A 201 -16.87 -38.24 3.27
N PRO A 202 -17.21 -37.20 2.50
CA PRO A 202 -17.96 -37.36 1.26
C PRO A 202 -17.19 -38.28 0.31
N GLY A 203 -17.74 -39.47 0.04
CA GLY A 203 -17.14 -40.41 -0.91
C GLY A 203 -17.19 -39.86 -2.34
N PRO A 204 -16.30 -40.33 -3.25
CA PRO A 204 -16.30 -39.90 -4.65
C PRO A 204 -17.62 -40.33 -5.30
N GLY A 205 -18.57 -39.41 -5.43
CA GLY A 205 -19.87 -39.69 -6.05
C GLY A 205 -21.06 -38.88 -5.52
N THR A 206 -20.92 -38.10 -4.45
CA THR A 206 -22.01 -37.26 -3.93
C THR A 206 -21.75 -35.77 -4.16
N LEU A 207 -21.58 -35.39 -5.43
CA LEU A 207 -21.90 -34.04 -5.87
C LEU A 207 -23.42 -34.00 -6.10
N HIS A 208 -24.18 -33.72 -5.04
CA HIS A 208 -25.54 -33.25 -5.25
C HIS A 208 -25.46 -31.82 -5.79
N SER A 209 -25.87 -31.68 -7.05
CA SER A 209 -26.06 -30.42 -7.74
C SER A 209 -26.91 -29.46 -6.90
N ILE A 210 -26.38 -28.26 -6.66
CA ILE A 210 -27.15 -27.02 -6.46
C ILE A 210 -26.41 -25.93 -7.22
#